data_AF-A0A258HKP8-F1
#
_entry.id   AF-A0A258HKP8-F1
#
_cell.length_a   1.000
_cell.length_b   1.000
_cell.length_c   1.000
_cell.angle_alpha   90.00
_cell.angle_beta   90.00
_cell.angle_gamma   90.00
#
_symmetry.space_group_name_H-M   'P 1'
#
loop_
_entity.id
_entity.type
_entity.pdbx_description
1 polymer ?
#
loop_
_entity_poly.entity_id
_entity_poly.type
_entity_poly.pdbx_seq_one_letter_code
_entity_poly.pdbx_strand_id
1 'polypeptide(L)'
;MFERAKLRRALRAAAGILLILFSALPPSAALAWKPTTHMQLAEIALQDALDDGRVTIMRVDPRTGAILGPLGDFPVSPQILAALKAAPDRYRAGVLGPDAYPDIMTGQQIIHPEVAKNESGRVIGSDAWLNHMWTRSYGGDASPEVRAFVSGFLTHAAGDSFAHTYVNHYSGGAFTLDPRQNAIRHIVMESYLDKRAPEVRHDLAVSIRGVDGFIHDEMIAARPGSVLERQLLLGDAEATNLSAPLSFSRLRNRLQADVDAGAESWATLAYKRAWIEDIDEGLRAWPAVSAEISAKIIYYPDQADFTGAAGILNRYARQHLWSMAGAPDFAVAVAYAPSQIAQALLPQALIDALGALLQKPLDYMVRGATGLTTEEWRDYMARPDHYFDEVMSGTSAQPNGHAVTLADFNHQQLGIADDAYASPALRWTVDGFAPAFNTVQLTKLGFLDADGLEAVERALGGPRSRGGANVMLGWLHSLDDSSQWRSGQARFSHPAVFNQLFRPQFGAP
;
A
#
# COMPACT_ATOMS: atom_id res chain seq x y z
N MET A 1 -36.77 15.19 -1.39
CA MET A 1 -35.87 14.60 -0.37
C MET A 1 -34.90 13.59 -1.00
N PHE A 2 -35.35 12.74 -1.94
CA PHE A 2 -34.53 11.81 -2.74
C PHE A 2 -33.45 12.47 -3.63
N GLU A 3 -33.75 13.60 -4.25
CA GLU A 3 -32.82 14.39 -5.10
C GLU A 3 -31.62 14.97 -4.32
N ARG A 4 -31.83 15.41 -3.06
CA ARG A 4 -30.76 15.95 -2.21
C ARG A 4 -29.78 14.86 -1.73
N ALA A 5 -30.19 13.61 -1.66
CA ALA A 5 -29.32 12.48 -1.33
C ALA A 5 -28.44 12.05 -2.51
N LYS A 6 -28.98 12.10 -3.74
CA LYS A 6 -28.21 11.89 -4.99
C LYS A 6 -27.21 13.01 -5.25
N LEU A 7 -27.60 14.26 -5.00
CA LEU A 7 -26.71 15.43 -5.11
C LEU A 7 -25.59 15.39 -4.05
N ARG A 8 -25.87 14.96 -2.81
CA ARG A 8 -24.85 14.75 -1.77
C ARG A 8 -23.91 13.58 -2.07
N ARG A 9 -24.38 12.52 -2.74
CA ARG A 9 -23.54 11.40 -3.21
C ARG A 9 -22.67 11.79 -4.41
N ALA A 10 -23.20 12.60 -5.33
CA ALA A 10 -22.44 13.15 -6.47
C ALA A 10 -21.38 14.17 -6.03
N LEU A 11 -21.69 15.04 -5.05
CA LEU A 11 -20.73 15.97 -4.44
C LEU A 11 -19.62 15.26 -3.64
N ARG A 12 -19.91 14.09 -3.06
CA ARG A 12 -18.91 13.23 -2.39
C ARG A 12 -18.04 12.45 -3.38
N ALA A 13 -18.61 11.92 -4.46
CA ALA A 13 -17.84 11.28 -5.53
C ALA A 13 -16.94 12.27 -6.28
N ALA A 14 -17.36 13.53 -6.43
CA ALA A 14 -16.50 14.58 -6.95
C ALA A 14 -15.34 14.90 -6.00
N ALA A 15 -15.56 14.90 -4.66
CA ALA A 15 -14.52 15.01 -3.62
C ALA A 15 -13.39 13.95 -3.75
N GLY A 16 -13.75 12.77 -4.29
CA GLY A 16 -12.87 11.69 -4.76
C GLY A 16 -11.75 12.12 -5.70
N ILE A 17 -12.18 12.69 -6.83
CA ILE A 17 -11.33 13.20 -7.91
C ILE A 17 -10.59 14.47 -7.45
N LEU A 18 -11.11 15.12 -6.40
CA LEU A 18 -10.75 16.42 -5.87
C LEU A 18 -9.50 16.43 -4.96
N LEU A 19 -9.12 15.30 -4.36
CA LEU A 19 -7.95 15.23 -3.47
C LEU A 19 -6.64 14.93 -4.22
N ILE A 20 -6.72 14.36 -5.42
CA ILE A 20 -5.56 13.96 -6.22
C ILE A 20 -4.70 15.16 -6.63
N LEU A 21 -5.29 16.34 -6.85
CA LEU A 21 -4.59 17.56 -7.27
C LEU A 21 -3.90 18.32 -6.11
N PHE A 22 -4.21 17.98 -4.86
CA PHE A 22 -3.70 18.67 -3.67
C PHE A 22 -3.02 17.73 -2.66
N SER A 23 -2.96 16.42 -2.93
CA SER A 23 -2.35 15.38 -2.07
C SER A 23 -0.82 15.35 -2.08
N ALA A 24 -0.15 16.45 -2.44
CA ALA A 24 1.28 16.57 -2.17
C ALA A 24 1.59 16.60 -0.66
N LEU A 25 0.60 16.53 0.25
CA LEU A 25 0.75 16.15 1.65
C LEU A 25 -0.50 15.38 2.07
N PRO A 26 -0.44 14.10 2.50
CA PRO A 26 -1.57 13.48 3.16
C PRO A 26 -1.68 14.05 4.58
N PRO A 27 -2.91 14.17 5.05
CA PRO A 27 -3.19 13.80 6.42
C PRO A 27 -4.38 12.87 6.34
N SER A 28 -4.12 11.59 6.11
CA SER A 28 -5.09 10.48 6.31
C SER A 28 -4.72 9.14 5.68
N ALA A 29 -3.47 8.92 5.24
CA ALA A 29 -2.95 7.56 5.18
C ALA A 29 -1.91 7.48 6.29
N ALA A 30 -2.19 6.74 7.36
CA ALA A 30 -1.08 6.15 8.09
C ALA A 30 -0.33 5.31 7.06
N LEU A 31 0.85 5.77 6.64
CA LEU A 31 1.82 4.91 5.97
C LEU A 31 2.33 3.98 7.06
N ALA A 32 1.49 3.01 7.37
CA ALA A 32 1.74 2.10 8.45
C ALA A 32 2.96 1.29 8.11
N TRP A 33 3.96 1.35 9.01
CA TRP A 33 5.31 0.87 8.72
C TRP A 33 5.94 1.59 7.51
N LYS A 34 6.52 2.78 7.75
CA LYS A 34 7.06 3.62 6.68
C LYS A 34 7.90 2.81 5.67
N PRO A 35 7.81 3.11 4.36
CA PRO A 35 8.47 2.32 3.31
C PRO A 35 9.99 2.18 3.46
N THR A 36 10.64 3.08 4.21
CA THR A 36 12.04 2.96 4.64
C THR A 36 12.31 1.73 5.48
N THR A 37 11.43 1.42 6.43
CA THR A 37 11.57 0.23 7.28
C THR A 37 11.30 -1.05 6.46
N HIS A 38 10.29 -1.05 5.59
CA HIS A 38 10.09 -2.12 4.61
C HIS A 38 11.35 -2.39 3.78
N MET A 39 11.95 -1.32 3.22
CA MET A 39 13.15 -1.40 2.40
C MET A 39 14.33 -2.03 3.14
N GLN A 40 14.59 -1.62 4.38
CA GLN A 40 15.69 -2.18 5.17
C GLN A 40 15.56 -3.68 5.41
N LEU A 41 14.37 -4.11 5.84
CA LEU A 41 14.11 -5.51 6.13
C LEU A 41 14.14 -6.35 4.86
N ALA A 42 13.62 -5.80 3.77
CA ALA A 42 13.68 -6.40 2.46
C ALA A 42 15.13 -6.56 1.96
N GLU A 43 16.01 -5.58 2.19
CA GLU A 43 17.42 -5.69 1.83
C GLU A 43 18.13 -6.79 2.62
N ILE A 44 17.82 -6.97 3.91
CA ILE A 44 18.41 -8.07 4.70
C ILE A 44 18.08 -9.43 4.09
N ALA A 45 16.80 -9.65 3.74
CA ALA A 45 16.39 -10.89 3.09
C ALA A 45 16.95 -11.02 1.67
N LEU A 46 17.03 -9.91 0.91
CA LEU A 46 17.59 -9.88 -0.44
C LEU A 46 19.08 -10.24 -0.44
N GLN A 47 19.89 -9.65 0.46
CA GLN A 47 21.32 -9.93 0.51
C GLN A 47 21.58 -11.40 0.87
N ASP A 48 20.88 -11.93 1.89
CA ASP A 48 20.96 -13.36 2.24
C ASP A 48 20.70 -14.24 1.00
N ALA A 49 19.62 -13.97 0.26
CA ALA A 49 19.29 -14.69 -0.98
C ALA A 49 20.36 -14.56 -2.09
N LEU A 50 21.00 -13.38 -2.22
CA LEU A 50 21.94 -13.10 -3.30
C LEU A 50 23.36 -13.61 -3.01
N ASP A 51 23.73 -13.74 -1.73
CA ASP A 51 25.08 -14.10 -1.29
C ASP A 51 25.52 -15.47 -1.85
N ASP A 52 24.69 -16.50 -1.68
CA ASP A 52 24.98 -17.85 -2.16
C ASP A 52 23.80 -18.54 -2.87
N GLY A 53 22.68 -17.84 -3.06
CA GLY A 53 21.46 -18.40 -3.63
C GLY A 53 20.59 -19.17 -2.63
N ARG A 54 20.86 -19.02 -1.32
CA ARG A 54 20.11 -19.66 -0.24
C ARG A 54 19.63 -18.58 0.74
N VAL A 55 18.72 -18.96 1.63
CA VAL A 55 18.33 -18.10 2.76
C VAL A 55 18.50 -18.87 4.06
N THR A 56 19.03 -18.17 5.06
CA THR A 56 19.18 -18.68 6.42
C THR A 56 17.87 -18.46 7.17
N ILE A 57 17.19 -19.55 7.53
CA ILE A 57 15.99 -19.50 8.36
C ILE A 57 16.39 -19.72 9.82
N MET A 58 15.95 -18.81 10.70
CA MET A 58 16.22 -18.88 12.13
C MET A 58 15.14 -19.69 12.86
N ARG A 59 15.52 -20.35 13.95
CA ARG A 59 14.59 -21.01 14.87
C ARG A 59 14.45 -20.17 16.14
N VAL A 60 13.23 -20.08 16.66
CA VAL A 60 12.92 -19.40 17.92
C VAL A 60 12.29 -20.34 18.94
N ASP A 61 12.43 -20.00 20.21
CA ASP A 61 11.62 -20.56 21.28
C ASP A 61 10.22 -19.93 21.21
N PRO A 62 9.15 -20.72 20.96
CA PRO A 62 7.80 -20.21 20.82
C PRO A 62 7.24 -19.58 22.11
N ARG A 63 7.83 -19.86 23.28
CA ARG A 63 7.36 -19.32 24.57
C ARG A 63 8.03 -18.01 24.92
N THR A 64 9.35 -17.94 24.72
CA THR A 64 10.16 -16.80 25.15
C THR A 64 10.46 -15.82 24.02
N GLY A 65 10.31 -16.26 22.77
CA GLY A 65 10.74 -15.51 21.59
C GLY A 65 12.25 -15.41 21.44
N ALA A 66 13.03 -16.18 22.22
CA ALA A 66 14.48 -16.21 22.10
C ALA A 66 14.89 -16.89 20.79
N ILE A 67 15.85 -16.29 20.07
CA ILE A 67 16.45 -16.88 18.87
C ILE A 67 17.38 -18.02 19.32
N LEU A 68 17.08 -19.24 18.89
CA LEU A 68 17.83 -20.46 19.26
C LEU A 68 19.03 -20.71 18.34
N GLY A 69 19.09 -20.03 17.20
CA GLY A 69 20.11 -20.19 16.17
C GLY A 69 19.52 -20.52 14.79
N PRO A 70 20.36 -20.75 13.78
CA PRO A 70 19.89 -21.13 12.45
C PRO A 70 19.22 -22.50 12.50
N LEU A 71 18.01 -22.59 11.92
CA LEU A 71 17.37 -23.86 11.59
C LEU A 71 18.14 -24.56 10.46
N GLY A 72 18.60 -23.76 9.49
CA GLY A 72 19.40 -24.19 8.36
C GLY A 72 19.31 -23.21 7.19
N ASP A 73 20.04 -23.55 6.13
CA ASP A 73 20.07 -22.79 4.89
C ASP A 73 19.22 -23.50 3.84
N PHE A 74 18.34 -22.76 3.16
CA PHE A 74 17.38 -23.33 2.22
C PHE A 74 17.57 -22.68 0.85
N PRO A 75 17.62 -23.46 -0.24
CA PRO A 75 17.81 -22.88 -1.58
C PRO A 75 16.64 -21.97 -1.94
N VAL A 76 16.95 -20.79 -2.46
CA VAL A 76 15.95 -19.88 -3.03
C VAL A 76 15.39 -20.52 -4.31
N SER A 77 14.08 -20.33 -4.55
CA SER A 77 13.44 -20.72 -5.80
C SER A 77 14.24 -20.22 -6.99
N PRO A 78 14.63 -21.08 -7.96
CA PRO A 78 15.45 -20.65 -9.09
C PRO A 78 14.86 -19.47 -9.88
N GLN A 79 13.53 -19.39 -9.98
CA GLN A 79 12.84 -18.30 -10.68
C GLN A 79 12.93 -16.98 -9.90
N ILE A 80 12.76 -17.04 -8.58
CA ILE A 80 12.88 -15.87 -7.70
C ILE A 80 14.34 -15.41 -7.69
N LEU A 81 15.30 -16.32 -7.49
CA LEU A 81 16.72 -15.98 -7.47
C LEU A 81 17.18 -15.31 -8.78
N ALA A 82 16.73 -15.83 -9.92
CA ALA A 82 17.03 -15.24 -11.23
C ALA A 82 16.45 -13.82 -11.35
N ALA A 83 15.21 -13.61 -10.89
CA ALA A 83 14.57 -12.30 -10.87
C ALA A 83 15.30 -11.30 -9.96
N LEU A 84 15.62 -11.70 -8.72
CA LEU A 84 16.32 -10.86 -7.76
C LEU A 84 17.73 -10.47 -8.24
N LYS A 85 18.45 -11.39 -8.90
CA LYS A 85 19.76 -11.10 -9.52
C LYS A 85 19.65 -10.14 -10.70
N ALA A 86 18.64 -10.31 -11.53
CA ALA A 86 18.47 -9.51 -12.75
C ALA A 86 17.98 -8.08 -12.47
N ALA A 87 17.08 -7.92 -11.49
CA ALA A 87 16.34 -6.68 -11.30
C ALA A 87 16.15 -6.31 -9.80
N PRO A 88 17.23 -6.16 -9.01
CA PRO A 88 17.12 -5.85 -7.59
C PRO A 88 16.44 -4.49 -7.32
N ASP A 89 16.59 -3.52 -8.22
CA ASP A 89 15.90 -2.23 -8.11
C ASP A 89 14.40 -2.29 -8.40
N ARG A 90 13.92 -3.34 -9.09
CA ARG A 90 12.48 -3.61 -9.29
C ARG A 90 11.90 -4.33 -8.10
N TYR A 91 12.66 -5.22 -7.49
CA TYR A 91 12.31 -5.79 -6.19
C TYR A 91 12.11 -4.67 -5.17
N ARG A 92 13.03 -3.72 -5.06
CA ARG A 92 12.89 -2.55 -4.19
C ARG A 92 11.66 -1.70 -4.52
N ALA A 93 11.34 -1.51 -5.80
CA ALA A 93 10.11 -0.82 -6.18
C ALA A 93 8.89 -1.60 -5.68
N GLY A 94 8.90 -2.92 -5.84
CA GLY A 94 7.89 -3.82 -5.29
C GLY A 94 7.73 -3.72 -3.77
N VAL A 95 8.82 -3.58 -3.02
CA VAL A 95 8.81 -3.49 -1.54
C VAL A 95 8.06 -2.26 -1.02
N LEU A 96 7.95 -1.20 -1.81
CA LEU A 96 7.06 -0.10 -1.46
C LEU A 96 5.59 -0.49 -1.51
N GLY A 97 5.25 -1.52 -2.28
CA GLY A 97 3.95 -2.14 -2.27
C GLY A 97 2.82 -1.17 -2.62
N PRO A 98 1.64 -1.37 -2.00
CA PRO A 98 0.49 -0.51 -2.18
C PRO A 98 0.68 0.92 -1.66
N ASP A 99 1.68 1.17 -0.81
CA ASP A 99 2.03 2.54 -0.38
C ASP A 99 2.60 3.40 -1.52
N ALA A 100 3.01 2.80 -2.64
CA ALA A 100 3.44 3.53 -3.82
C ALA A 100 2.68 3.14 -5.10
N TYR A 101 2.19 1.89 -5.20
CA TYR A 101 1.68 1.35 -6.45
C TYR A 101 0.27 0.76 -6.31
N PRO A 102 -0.67 1.10 -7.21
CA PRO A 102 -0.51 2.02 -8.33
C PRO A 102 -0.43 3.49 -7.88
N ASP A 103 -0.88 3.79 -6.67
CA ASP A 103 -0.73 5.06 -5.96
C ASP A 103 -1.19 4.89 -4.50
N ILE A 104 -0.78 5.82 -3.63
CA ILE A 104 -1.09 5.81 -2.19
C ILE A 104 -2.60 5.70 -1.93
N MET A 105 -3.44 6.41 -2.67
CA MET A 105 -4.89 6.43 -2.40
C MET A 105 -5.53 5.08 -2.75
N THR A 106 -5.13 4.49 -3.87
CA THR A 106 -5.56 3.15 -4.28
C THR A 106 -5.08 2.10 -3.30
N GLY A 107 -3.81 2.16 -2.86
CA GLY A 107 -3.26 1.27 -1.85
C GLY A 107 -4.09 1.28 -0.58
N GLN A 108 -4.22 2.45 0.01
CA GLN A 108 -4.81 2.65 1.33
C GLN A 108 -6.33 2.45 1.37
N GLN A 109 -7.05 2.68 0.27
CA GLN A 109 -8.52 2.59 0.24
C GLN A 109 -9.06 1.34 -0.45
N ILE A 110 -8.21 0.59 -1.17
CA ILE A 110 -8.66 -0.55 -1.98
C ILE A 110 -7.81 -1.80 -1.78
N ILE A 111 -6.48 -1.66 -1.67
CA ILE A 111 -5.59 -2.82 -1.57
C ILE A 111 -5.42 -3.26 -0.11
N HIS A 112 -5.23 -2.32 0.82
CA HIS A 112 -5.08 -2.61 2.24
C HIS A 112 -6.37 -3.12 2.88
N PRO A 113 -7.55 -2.51 2.65
CA PRO A 113 -8.78 -2.92 3.32
C PRO A 113 -9.40 -4.19 2.73
N GLU A 114 -10.28 -4.84 3.50
CA GLU A 114 -10.99 -6.06 3.09
C GLU A 114 -12.16 -5.77 2.11
N VAL A 115 -11.87 -5.26 0.91
CA VAL A 115 -12.91 -4.88 -0.08
C VAL A 115 -12.90 -5.73 -1.36
N ALA A 116 -11.79 -6.40 -1.66
CA ALA A 116 -11.66 -7.24 -2.86
C ALA A 116 -12.31 -8.62 -2.69
N LYS A 117 -12.72 -9.22 -3.81
CA LYS A 117 -13.49 -10.47 -3.87
C LYS A 117 -12.77 -11.54 -4.69
N ASN A 118 -13.04 -12.80 -4.41
CA ASN A 118 -12.59 -13.93 -5.24
C ASN A 118 -13.57 -14.18 -6.41
N GLU A 119 -13.28 -15.20 -7.23
CA GLU A 119 -14.13 -15.60 -8.36
C GLU A 119 -15.57 -15.98 -7.98
N SER A 120 -15.79 -16.50 -6.77
CA SER A 120 -17.13 -16.82 -6.26
C SER A 120 -17.86 -15.60 -5.68
N GLY A 121 -17.28 -14.40 -5.74
CA GLY A 121 -17.84 -13.17 -5.17
C GLY A 121 -17.71 -13.04 -3.65
N ARG A 122 -16.97 -13.95 -3.00
CA ARG A 122 -16.67 -13.87 -1.55
C ARG A 122 -15.58 -12.82 -1.34
N VAL A 123 -15.80 -11.93 -0.37
CA VAL A 123 -14.77 -10.98 0.05
C VAL A 123 -13.59 -11.75 0.64
N ILE A 124 -12.41 -11.50 0.10
CA ILE A 124 -11.14 -12.09 0.57
C ILE A 124 -10.03 -11.03 0.72
N GLY A 125 -10.32 -9.77 0.33
CA GLY A 125 -9.50 -8.59 0.57
C GLY A 125 -8.11 -8.64 -0.06
N SER A 126 -7.07 -8.20 0.67
CA SER A 126 -5.70 -8.04 0.16
C SER A 126 -5.14 -9.31 -0.48
N ASP A 127 -5.56 -10.48 -0.01
CA ASP A 127 -5.20 -11.78 -0.56
C ASP A 127 -5.58 -11.92 -2.04
N ALA A 128 -6.69 -11.32 -2.47
CA ALA A 128 -7.09 -11.32 -3.88
C ALA A 128 -6.04 -10.61 -4.74
N TRP A 129 -5.54 -9.46 -4.26
CA TRP A 129 -4.51 -8.70 -4.95
C TRP A 129 -3.19 -9.47 -4.98
N LEU A 130 -2.75 -10.04 -3.86
CA LEU A 130 -1.52 -10.81 -3.78
C LEU A 130 -1.56 -12.05 -4.69
N ASN A 131 -2.66 -12.80 -4.67
CA ASN A 131 -2.84 -13.95 -5.56
C ASN A 131 -2.89 -13.53 -7.02
N HIS A 132 -3.55 -12.42 -7.34
CA HIS A 132 -3.61 -11.90 -8.69
C HIS A 132 -2.20 -11.57 -9.19
N MET A 133 -1.45 -10.75 -8.47
CA MET A 133 -0.09 -10.34 -8.84
C MET A 133 0.85 -11.55 -8.97
N TRP A 134 0.76 -12.51 -8.05
CA TRP A 134 1.51 -13.76 -8.14
C TRP A 134 1.14 -14.59 -9.38
N THR A 135 -0.15 -14.75 -9.65
CA THR A 135 -0.63 -15.54 -10.80
C THR A 135 -0.21 -14.91 -12.12
N ARG A 136 -0.26 -13.58 -12.23
CA ARG A 136 0.13 -12.86 -13.44
C ARG A 136 1.64 -12.82 -13.68
N SER A 137 2.45 -13.06 -12.64
CA SER A 137 3.91 -13.09 -12.73
C SER A 137 4.51 -14.50 -12.78
N TYR A 138 4.31 -15.30 -11.73
CA TYR A 138 4.88 -16.65 -11.59
C TYR A 138 3.98 -17.75 -12.18
N GLY A 139 2.69 -17.46 -12.40
CA GLY A 139 1.77 -18.36 -13.12
C GLY A 139 1.83 -18.23 -14.65
N GLY A 140 2.60 -17.26 -15.17
CA GLY A 140 2.70 -16.97 -16.61
C GLY A 140 4.13 -16.70 -17.08
N ASP A 141 4.25 -16.30 -18.35
CA ASP A 141 5.52 -15.90 -18.97
C ASP A 141 5.81 -14.41 -18.71
N ALA A 142 6.10 -14.09 -17.45
CA ALA A 142 6.49 -12.74 -17.05
C ALA A 142 8.01 -12.58 -17.04
N SER A 143 8.46 -11.36 -17.29
CA SER A 143 9.90 -11.03 -17.28
C SER A 143 10.49 -11.12 -15.86
N PRO A 144 11.82 -11.27 -15.73
CA PRO A 144 12.51 -11.21 -14.45
C PRO A 144 12.22 -9.92 -13.67
N GLU A 145 12.06 -8.78 -14.35
CA GLU A 145 11.72 -7.48 -13.76
C GLU A 145 10.36 -7.51 -13.06
N VAL A 146 9.33 -8.05 -13.74
CA VAL A 146 7.99 -8.21 -13.17
C VAL A 146 8.00 -9.17 -11.99
N ARG A 147 8.71 -10.29 -12.12
CA ARG A 147 8.85 -11.27 -11.03
C ARG A 147 9.55 -10.68 -9.81
N ALA A 148 10.60 -9.88 -10.01
CA ALA A 148 11.30 -9.18 -8.93
C ALA A 148 10.36 -8.18 -8.24
N PHE A 149 9.63 -7.37 -9.01
CA PHE A 149 8.64 -6.44 -8.48
C PHE A 149 7.56 -7.16 -7.65
N VAL A 150 6.97 -8.24 -8.16
CA VAL A 150 5.94 -8.98 -7.41
C VAL A 150 6.51 -9.63 -6.15
N SER A 151 7.74 -10.18 -6.19
CA SER A 151 8.40 -10.67 -4.98
C SER A 151 8.56 -9.56 -3.92
N GLY A 152 8.92 -8.34 -4.33
CA GLY A 152 8.98 -7.20 -3.43
C GLY A 152 7.60 -6.79 -2.90
N PHE A 153 6.57 -6.84 -3.75
CA PHE A 153 5.20 -6.52 -3.35
C PHE A 153 4.67 -7.48 -2.28
N LEU A 154 5.04 -8.76 -2.36
CA LEU A 154 4.74 -9.73 -1.30
C LEU A 154 5.57 -9.45 -0.03
N THR A 155 6.84 -9.04 -0.15
CA THR A 155 7.66 -8.60 1.00
C THR A 155 7.02 -7.45 1.78
N HIS A 156 6.42 -6.49 1.08
CA HIS A 156 5.64 -5.42 1.72
C HIS A 156 4.52 -5.99 2.59
N ALA A 157 3.71 -6.88 2.02
CA ALA A 157 2.60 -7.51 2.72
C ALA A 157 3.07 -8.33 3.94
N ALA A 158 4.25 -8.96 3.87
CA ALA A 158 4.86 -9.60 5.03
C ALA A 158 5.12 -8.59 6.15
N GLY A 159 5.69 -7.42 5.82
CA GLY A 159 5.92 -6.33 6.75
C GLY A 159 4.66 -5.88 7.47
N ASP A 160 3.63 -5.56 6.70
CA ASP A 160 2.36 -5.05 7.24
C ASP A 160 1.66 -6.07 8.14
N SER A 161 1.68 -7.36 7.75
CA SER A 161 1.03 -8.43 8.50
C SER A 161 1.51 -8.56 9.96
N PHE A 162 2.77 -8.23 10.21
CA PHE A 162 3.37 -8.26 11.55
C PHE A 162 3.37 -6.88 12.21
N ALA A 163 3.62 -5.82 11.45
CA ALA A 163 3.62 -4.44 11.93
C ALA A 163 2.27 -4.03 12.51
N HIS A 164 1.18 -4.27 11.78
CA HIS A 164 -0.16 -3.88 12.18
C HIS A 164 -0.68 -4.66 13.39
N THR A 165 -0.13 -5.85 13.69
CA THR A 165 -0.40 -6.52 14.96
C THR A 165 0.06 -5.66 16.14
N TYR A 166 1.22 -5.01 16.03
CA TYR A 166 1.77 -4.13 17.05
C TYR A 166 1.09 -2.77 17.08
N VAL A 167 0.97 -2.12 15.92
CA VAL A 167 0.39 -0.78 15.88
C VAL A 167 -1.06 -0.80 16.35
N ASN A 168 -1.86 -1.74 15.87
CA ASN A 168 -3.28 -1.85 16.24
C ASN A 168 -3.48 -2.17 17.73
N HIS A 169 -2.58 -2.96 18.34
CA HIS A 169 -2.62 -3.23 19.77
C HIS A 169 -2.57 -1.93 20.58
N TYR A 170 -1.73 -0.98 20.16
CA TYR A 170 -1.61 0.29 20.83
C TYR A 170 -2.62 1.33 20.32
N SER A 171 -2.96 1.37 19.03
CA SER A 171 -3.87 2.38 18.46
C SER A 171 -5.36 2.07 18.66
N GLY A 172 -5.70 0.81 18.99
CA GLY A 172 -7.06 0.35 19.25
C GLY A 172 -7.76 -0.31 18.07
N GLY A 173 -7.02 -0.66 17.01
CA GLY A 173 -7.54 -1.31 15.81
C GLY A 173 -6.87 -0.77 14.55
N ALA A 174 -7.33 -1.24 13.39
CA ALA A 174 -6.89 -0.74 12.09
C ALA A 174 -7.07 0.79 11.96
N PHE A 175 -6.27 1.41 11.09
CA PHE A 175 -6.27 2.85 10.91
C PHE A 175 -7.65 3.39 10.51
N THR A 176 -8.12 4.38 11.26
CA THR A 176 -9.34 5.12 10.94
C THR A 176 -9.20 6.60 11.34
N LEU A 177 -9.77 7.48 10.52
CA LEU A 177 -9.91 8.90 10.82
C LEU A 177 -11.02 9.20 11.83
N ASP A 178 -11.92 8.24 12.04
CA ASP A 178 -13.01 8.33 12.99
C ASP A 178 -13.10 7.04 13.81
N PRO A 179 -12.87 7.08 15.14
CA PRO A 179 -12.50 8.25 15.94
C PRO A 179 -11.07 8.76 15.67
N ARG A 180 -10.93 10.09 15.55
CA ARG A 180 -9.66 10.80 15.24
C ARG A 180 -8.43 10.34 16.03
N GLN A 181 -8.64 9.98 17.30
CA GLN A 181 -7.54 9.59 18.18
C GLN A 181 -6.83 8.30 17.70
N ASN A 182 -7.47 7.46 16.88
CA ASN A 182 -6.85 6.24 16.35
C ASN A 182 -5.80 6.63 15.31
N ALA A 183 -6.15 7.52 14.37
CA ALA A 183 -5.20 8.05 13.40
C ALA A 183 -3.99 8.75 14.07
N ILE A 184 -4.20 9.54 15.12
CA ILE A 184 -3.10 10.18 15.86
C ILE A 184 -2.20 9.13 16.52
N ARG A 185 -2.78 8.11 17.17
CA ARG A 185 -2.00 7.01 17.79
C ARG A 185 -1.21 6.21 16.77
N HIS A 186 -1.79 5.87 15.62
CA HIS A 186 -1.09 5.23 14.50
C HIS A 186 0.13 6.06 14.09
N ILE A 187 -0.09 7.33 13.75
CA ILE A 187 0.96 8.20 13.22
C ILE A 187 2.10 8.39 14.21
N VAL A 188 1.80 8.59 15.50
CA VAL A 188 2.83 8.74 16.54
C VAL A 188 3.60 7.44 16.75
N MET A 189 2.89 6.29 16.84
CA MET A 189 3.52 4.98 17.03
C MET A 189 4.44 4.61 15.85
N GLU A 190 3.93 4.70 14.63
CA GLU A 190 4.65 4.35 13.40
C GLU A 190 5.82 5.29 13.15
N SER A 191 5.62 6.60 13.35
CA SER A 191 6.71 7.58 13.21
C SER A 191 7.79 7.36 14.27
N TYR A 192 7.45 6.96 15.49
CA TYR A 192 8.45 6.65 16.51
C TYR A 192 9.23 5.36 16.21
N LEU A 193 8.53 4.33 15.73
CA LEU A 193 9.17 3.09 15.27
C LEU A 193 10.21 3.36 14.17
N ASP A 194 9.85 4.15 13.17
CA ASP A 194 10.76 4.56 12.09
C ASP A 194 11.90 5.44 12.60
N LYS A 195 11.63 6.40 13.51
CA LYS A 195 12.67 7.24 14.13
C LYS A 195 13.73 6.41 14.87
N ARG A 196 13.35 5.23 15.38
CA ARG A 196 14.23 4.27 16.05
C ARG A 196 14.71 3.13 15.14
N ALA A 197 14.34 3.11 13.86
CA ALA A 197 14.77 2.09 12.92
C ALA A 197 16.27 2.17 12.63
N PRO A 198 16.95 1.04 12.34
CA PRO A 198 18.29 1.05 11.77
C PRO A 198 18.41 2.07 10.62
N GLU A 199 19.60 2.53 10.26
CA GLU A 199 19.72 3.49 9.16
C GLU A 199 19.45 2.82 7.80
N VAL A 200 18.65 3.47 6.93
CA VAL A 200 18.48 3.02 5.55
C VAL A 200 19.71 3.42 4.76
N ARG A 201 20.20 2.51 3.92
CA ARG A 201 21.11 2.89 2.84
C ARG A 201 20.41 3.82 1.84
N HIS A 202 20.82 5.08 1.79
CA HIS A 202 20.25 6.08 0.88
C HIS A 202 20.70 5.93 -0.58
N ASP A 203 21.67 5.06 -0.86
CA ASP A 203 22.22 4.81 -2.19
C ASP A 203 21.51 3.67 -2.96
N LEU A 204 20.40 3.14 -2.42
CA LEU A 204 19.66 2.06 -3.05
C LEU A 204 18.88 2.57 -4.28
N ALA A 205 19.20 2.02 -5.45
CA ALA A 205 18.47 2.31 -6.67
C ALA A 205 17.07 1.67 -6.63
N VAL A 206 16.04 2.45 -6.98
CA VAL A 206 14.66 1.98 -7.15
C VAL A 206 14.15 2.38 -8.53
N SER A 207 13.53 1.44 -9.25
CA SER A 207 13.02 1.69 -10.60
C SER A 207 11.85 0.79 -10.97
N ILE A 208 10.88 1.37 -11.71
CA ILE A 208 9.78 0.61 -12.31
C ILE A 208 9.97 0.34 -13.81
N ARG A 209 11.12 0.70 -14.41
CA ARG A 209 11.33 0.51 -15.85
C ARG A 209 11.21 -0.98 -16.20
N GLY A 210 10.35 -1.31 -17.15
CA GLY A 210 10.06 -2.69 -17.56
C GLY A 210 8.95 -3.36 -16.75
N VAL A 211 8.37 -2.63 -15.79
CA VAL A 211 7.24 -3.07 -14.95
C VAL A 211 6.06 -2.10 -15.04
N ASP A 212 6.25 -0.91 -15.62
CA ASP A 212 5.23 0.12 -15.81
C ASP A 212 3.98 -0.39 -16.54
N GLY A 213 4.16 -1.14 -17.64
CA GLY A 213 3.05 -1.79 -18.35
C GLY A 213 2.30 -2.82 -17.48
N PHE A 214 3.02 -3.57 -16.64
CA PHE A 214 2.41 -4.53 -15.72
C PHE A 214 1.60 -3.83 -14.62
N ILE A 215 2.13 -2.76 -14.02
CA ILE A 215 1.39 -1.93 -13.04
C ILE A 215 0.14 -1.35 -13.70
N HIS A 216 0.25 -0.85 -14.94
CA HIS A 216 -0.90 -0.34 -15.68
C HIS A 216 -1.98 -1.42 -15.88
N ASP A 217 -1.61 -2.56 -16.44
CA ASP A 217 -2.58 -3.57 -16.86
C ASP A 217 -3.21 -4.32 -15.68
N GLU A 218 -2.43 -4.58 -14.63
CA GLU A 218 -2.85 -5.46 -13.52
C GLU A 218 -3.19 -4.69 -12.23
N MET A 219 -3.01 -3.36 -12.19
CA MET A 219 -3.39 -2.54 -11.02
C MET A 219 -4.24 -1.32 -11.35
N ILE A 220 -4.23 -0.82 -12.60
CA ILE A 220 -4.86 0.46 -12.95
C ILE A 220 -6.04 0.29 -13.90
N ALA A 221 -5.83 -0.39 -15.02
CA ALA A 221 -6.75 -0.39 -16.14
C ALA A 221 -7.90 -1.39 -15.95
N ALA A 222 -8.91 -1.03 -15.16
CA ALA A 222 -10.09 -1.88 -14.92
C ALA A 222 -11.04 -1.89 -16.13
N ARG A 223 -10.64 -2.57 -17.21
CA ARG A 223 -11.42 -2.75 -18.44
C ARG A 223 -12.71 -3.58 -18.21
N PRO A 224 -13.74 -3.42 -19.06
CA PRO A 224 -14.94 -4.24 -18.98
C PRO A 224 -14.61 -5.73 -19.03
N GLY A 225 -15.09 -6.48 -18.04
CA GLY A 225 -14.83 -7.90 -17.92
C GLY A 225 -13.40 -8.28 -17.49
N SER A 226 -12.59 -7.34 -17.00
CA SER A 226 -11.31 -7.68 -16.39
C SER A 226 -11.48 -8.19 -14.96
N VAL A 227 -10.43 -8.80 -14.41
CA VAL A 227 -10.37 -9.17 -12.98
C VAL A 227 -10.40 -7.90 -12.13
N LEU A 228 -9.70 -6.85 -12.55
CA LEU A 228 -9.71 -5.56 -11.87
C LEU A 228 -11.12 -5.01 -11.70
N GLU A 229 -11.93 -4.97 -12.77
CA GLU A 229 -13.31 -4.43 -12.70
C GLU A 229 -14.22 -5.27 -11.79
N ARG A 230 -14.10 -6.60 -11.85
CA ARG A 230 -15.04 -7.50 -11.17
C ARG A 230 -14.69 -7.84 -9.74
N GLN A 231 -13.40 -7.82 -9.39
CA GLN A 231 -12.90 -8.48 -8.19
C GLN A 231 -12.01 -7.58 -7.33
N LEU A 232 -11.15 -6.74 -7.95
CA LEU A 232 -10.07 -6.08 -7.22
C LEU A 232 -10.30 -4.58 -7.03
N LEU A 233 -10.46 -3.84 -8.13
CA LEU A 233 -10.63 -2.39 -8.14
C LEU A 233 -12.11 -2.03 -7.96
N LEU A 234 -12.66 -2.37 -6.79
CA LEU A 234 -14.08 -2.18 -6.47
C LEU A 234 -14.31 -0.90 -5.64
N GLY A 235 -13.39 -0.61 -4.71
CA GLY A 235 -13.59 0.39 -3.67
C GLY A 235 -14.72 0.04 -2.69
N ASP A 236 -14.71 0.67 -1.53
CA ASP A 236 -15.84 0.57 -0.60
C ASP A 236 -17.04 1.42 -1.12
N ALA A 237 -18.23 0.81 -1.13
CA ALA A 237 -19.46 1.45 -1.57
C ALA A 237 -19.97 2.51 -0.57
N GLU A 238 -19.57 2.42 0.70
CA GLU A 238 -19.95 3.37 1.75
C GLU A 238 -18.92 4.49 1.94
N ALA A 239 -17.66 4.26 1.57
CA ALA A 239 -16.59 5.25 1.63
C ALA A 239 -16.57 6.20 0.41
N THR A 240 -15.98 7.38 0.61
CA THR A 240 -15.60 8.25 -0.51
C THR A 240 -14.27 7.76 -1.08
N ASN A 241 -14.31 7.08 -2.22
CA ASN A 241 -13.11 6.54 -2.83
C ASN A 241 -12.37 7.62 -3.65
N LEU A 242 -11.10 7.87 -3.31
CA LEU A 242 -10.22 8.86 -3.93
C LEU A 242 -9.26 8.25 -4.97
N SER A 243 -9.38 6.96 -5.28
CA SER A 243 -8.53 6.28 -6.27
C SER A 243 -8.78 6.85 -7.68
N ALA A 244 -7.74 7.45 -8.27
CA ALA A 244 -7.75 7.89 -9.66
C ALA A 244 -7.97 6.70 -10.62
N PRO A 245 -7.22 5.59 -10.48
CA PRO A 245 -7.45 4.37 -11.27
C PRO A 245 -8.91 3.91 -11.27
N LEU A 246 -9.55 3.82 -10.10
CA LEU A 246 -10.94 3.40 -9.99
C LEU A 246 -11.89 4.37 -10.69
N SER A 247 -11.74 5.66 -10.40
CA SER A 247 -12.65 6.70 -10.86
C SER A 247 -12.63 6.83 -12.38
N PHE A 248 -11.43 6.87 -12.97
CA PHE A 248 -11.26 7.00 -14.41
C PHE A 248 -11.55 5.71 -15.16
N SER A 249 -11.23 4.53 -14.62
CA SER A 249 -11.66 3.26 -15.23
C SER A 249 -13.18 3.15 -15.31
N ARG A 250 -13.89 3.53 -14.24
CA ARG A 250 -15.37 3.55 -14.24
C ARG A 250 -15.95 4.54 -15.23
N LEU A 251 -15.37 5.74 -15.33
CA LEU A 251 -15.80 6.74 -16.31
C LEU A 251 -15.59 6.20 -17.74
N ARG A 252 -14.40 5.72 -18.03
CA ARG A 252 -14.05 5.10 -19.31
C ARG A 252 -15.02 3.98 -19.69
N ASN A 253 -15.35 3.07 -18.77
CA ASN A 253 -16.26 1.95 -19.06
C ASN A 253 -17.68 2.42 -19.35
N ARG A 254 -18.17 3.47 -18.67
CA ARG A 254 -19.46 4.09 -18.99
C ARG A 254 -19.45 4.72 -20.39
N LEU A 255 -18.40 5.47 -20.71
CA LEU A 255 -18.25 6.07 -22.05
C LEU A 255 -18.21 4.99 -23.14
N GLN A 256 -17.49 3.89 -22.90
CA GLN A 256 -17.44 2.77 -23.82
C GLN A 256 -18.83 2.14 -24.02
N ALA A 257 -19.58 1.92 -22.93
CA ALA A 257 -20.92 1.35 -23.03
C ALA A 257 -21.87 2.25 -23.85
N ASP A 258 -21.77 3.58 -23.69
CA ASP A 258 -22.54 4.53 -24.50
C ASP A 258 -22.12 4.49 -25.98
N VAL A 259 -20.83 4.36 -26.25
CA VAL A 259 -20.29 4.23 -27.62
C VAL A 259 -20.79 2.95 -28.28
N ASP A 260 -20.78 1.84 -27.53
CA ASP A 260 -21.21 0.52 -28.01
C ASP A 260 -22.72 0.46 -28.25
N ALA A 261 -23.51 1.17 -27.43
CA ALA A 261 -24.96 1.28 -27.59
C ALA A 261 -25.36 2.04 -28.86
N GLY A 262 -24.52 2.97 -29.33
CA GLY A 262 -24.71 3.69 -30.60
C GLY A 262 -25.97 4.57 -30.70
N ALA A 263 -26.60 4.89 -29.57
CA ALA A 263 -27.88 5.61 -29.51
C ALA A 263 -27.75 7.14 -29.65
N GLU A 264 -26.53 7.67 -29.68
CA GLU A 264 -26.25 9.11 -29.72
C GLU A 264 -25.83 9.60 -31.12
N SER A 265 -25.76 10.93 -31.28
CA SER A 265 -25.29 11.52 -32.54
C SER A 265 -23.85 11.13 -32.86
N TRP A 266 -23.50 11.10 -34.15
CA TRP A 266 -22.13 10.81 -34.59
C TRP A 266 -21.10 11.72 -33.90
N ALA A 267 -21.39 13.02 -33.75
CA ALA A 267 -20.49 13.98 -33.13
C ALA A 267 -20.27 13.66 -31.63
N THR A 268 -21.33 13.23 -30.93
CA THR A 268 -21.24 12.81 -29.53
C THR A 268 -20.43 11.53 -29.38
N LEU A 269 -20.68 10.53 -30.25
CA LEU A 269 -19.92 9.28 -30.25
C LEU A 269 -18.44 9.49 -30.60
N ALA A 270 -18.13 10.39 -31.53
CA ALA A 270 -16.75 10.76 -31.86
C ALA A 270 -16.04 11.42 -30.66
N TYR A 271 -16.70 12.35 -29.98
CA TYR A 271 -16.17 12.98 -28.77
C TYR A 271 -15.93 11.97 -27.64
N LYS A 272 -16.88 11.05 -27.39
CA LYS A 272 -16.70 10.02 -26.36
C LYS A 272 -15.53 9.08 -26.66
N ARG A 273 -15.28 8.75 -27.94
CA ARG A 273 -14.11 7.94 -28.35
C ARG A 273 -12.80 8.66 -28.05
N ALA A 274 -12.70 9.94 -28.41
CA ALA A 274 -11.53 10.76 -28.07
C ALA A 274 -11.33 10.83 -26.55
N TRP A 275 -12.41 11.05 -25.79
CA TRP A 275 -12.33 11.08 -24.32
C TRP A 275 -11.90 9.73 -23.72
N ILE A 276 -12.32 8.60 -24.30
CA ILE A 276 -11.81 7.27 -23.90
C ILE A 276 -10.30 7.18 -24.16
N GLU A 277 -9.82 7.67 -25.30
CA GLU A 277 -8.39 7.70 -25.64
C GLU A 277 -7.59 8.56 -24.64
N ASP A 278 -8.11 9.73 -24.25
CA ASP A 278 -7.50 10.61 -23.25
C ASP A 278 -7.38 9.93 -21.88
N ILE A 279 -8.44 9.24 -21.45
CA ILE A 279 -8.42 8.46 -20.20
C ILE A 279 -7.39 7.33 -20.30
N ASP A 280 -7.34 6.62 -21.43
CA ASP A 280 -6.42 5.51 -21.63
C ASP A 280 -4.96 5.99 -21.66
N GLU A 281 -4.67 7.14 -22.24
CA GLU A 281 -3.35 7.75 -22.22
C GLU A 281 -2.94 8.19 -20.81
N GLY A 282 -3.83 8.90 -20.11
CA GLY A 282 -3.54 9.36 -18.76
C GLY A 282 -3.33 8.21 -17.77
N LEU A 283 -4.18 7.18 -17.81
CA LEU A 283 -4.00 5.97 -17.00
C LEU A 283 -2.69 5.25 -17.33
N ARG A 284 -2.27 5.22 -18.59
CA ARG A 284 -0.98 4.64 -19.01
C ARG A 284 0.22 5.43 -18.49
N ALA A 285 0.11 6.74 -18.32
CA ALA A 285 1.15 7.58 -17.73
C ALA A 285 1.21 7.48 -16.19
N TRP A 286 0.14 7.03 -15.55
CA TRP A 286 -0.01 7.01 -14.08
C TRP A 286 1.08 6.22 -13.32
N PRO A 287 1.54 5.02 -13.75
CA PRO A 287 2.63 4.31 -13.06
C PRO A 287 3.90 5.17 -12.90
N ALA A 288 4.29 5.90 -13.95
CA ALA A 288 5.47 6.76 -13.93
C ALA A 288 5.29 7.94 -12.99
N VAL A 289 4.11 8.57 -13.02
CA VAL A 289 3.76 9.67 -12.11
C VAL A 289 3.80 9.21 -10.65
N SER A 290 3.22 8.04 -10.36
CA SER A 290 3.23 7.52 -9.00
C SER A 290 4.64 7.16 -8.52
N ALA A 291 5.46 6.57 -9.39
CA ALA A 291 6.86 6.30 -9.07
C ALA A 291 7.67 7.60 -8.84
N GLU A 292 7.47 8.64 -9.66
CA GLU A 292 8.13 9.93 -9.49
C GLU A 292 7.71 10.62 -8.18
N ILE A 293 6.41 10.60 -7.84
CA ILE A 293 5.90 11.14 -6.57
C ILE A 293 6.50 10.35 -5.42
N SER A 294 6.39 9.03 -5.43
CA SER A 294 6.97 8.15 -4.41
C SER A 294 8.47 8.40 -4.23
N ALA A 295 9.20 8.68 -5.31
CA ALA A 295 10.61 9.02 -5.21
C ALA A 295 10.91 10.31 -4.46
N LYS A 296 9.98 11.26 -4.49
CA LYS A 296 10.12 12.54 -3.81
C LYS A 296 9.70 12.49 -2.34
N ILE A 297 8.74 11.63 -1.98
CA ILE A 297 8.14 11.66 -0.64
C ILE A 297 8.38 10.40 0.18
N ILE A 298 8.57 9.25 -0.46
CA ILE A 298 8.62 7.94 0.18
C ILE A 298 10.06 7.39 0.25
N TYR A 299 10.89 7.54 -0.80
CA TYR A 299 12.26 6.98 -0.79
C TYR A 299 13.20 7.67 0.20
N TYR A 300 12.99 8.95 0.48
CA TYR A 300 13.87 9.76 1.32
C TYR A 300 13.03 10.59 2.29
N PRO A 301 12.41 9.97 3.32
CA PRO A 301 11.46 10.68 4.18
C PRO A 301 12.08 11.87 4.92
N ASP A 302 13.36 11.77 5.31
CA ASP A 302 14.10 12.88 5.94
C ASP A 302 14.42 14.03 4.96
N GLN A 303 14.24 13.82 3.66
CA GLN A 303 14.43 14.79 2.59
C GLN A 303 13.20 14.90 1.69
N ALA A 304 12.01 14.61 2.24
CA ALA A 304 10.79 14.58 1.46
C ALA A 304 10.56 15.91 0.73
N ASP A 305 10.55 15.87 -0.60
CA ASP A 305 10.43 17.01 -1.50
C ASP A 305 8.97 17.14 -1.97
N PHE A 306 8.12 17.58 -1.05
CA PHE A 306 6.70 17.80 -1.32
C PHE A 306 6.45 18.86 -2.41
N THR A 307 7.34 19.85 -2.53
CA THR A 307 7.28 20.85 -3.60
C THR A 307 7.52 20.20 -4.97
N GLY A 308 8.53 19.33 -5.07
CA GLY A 308 8.81 18.54 -6.27
C GLY A 308 7.67 17.59 -6.61
N ALA A 309 7.09 16.90 -5.62
CA ALA A 309 5.92 16.05 -5.79
C ALA A 309 4.71 16.82 -6.35
N ALA A 310 4.41 18.00 -5.79
CA ALA A 310 3.38 18.89 -6.33
C ALA A 310 3.70 19.34 -7.77
N GLY A 311 4.98 19.56 -8.09
CA GLY A 311 5.42 19.87 -9.44
C GLY A 311 5.15 18.74 -10.45
N ILE A 312 5.39 17.48 -10.06
CA ILE A 312 5.10 16.29 -10.89
C ILE A 312 3.60 16.18 -11.17
N LEU A 313 2.80 16.25 -10.12
CA LEU A 313 1.34 16.19 -10.21
C LEU A 313 0.75 17.32 -11.05
N ASN A 314 1.27 18.54 -10.92
CA ASN A 314 0.87 19.68 -11.76
C ASN A 314 1.21 19.46 -13.25
N ARG A 315 2.33 18.80 -13.57
CA ARG A 315 2.65 18.43 -14.95
C ARG A 315 1.65 17.40 -15.48
N TYR A 316 1.41 16.32 -14.73
CA TYR A 316 0.41 15.32 -15.09
C TYR A 316 -0.97 15.94 -15.28
N ALA A 317 -1.35 16.87 -14.40
CA ALA A 317 -2.63 17.55 -14.49
C ALA A 317 -2.81 18.32 -15.81
N ARG A 318 -1.77 19.07 -16.20
CA ARG A 318 -1.75 19.83 -17.45
C ARG A 318 -1.70 18.95 -18.70
N GLN A 319 -1.03 17.80 -18.61
CA GLN A 319 -0.80 16.92 -19.76
C GLN A 319 -1.94 15.93 -19.99
N HIS A 320 -2.60 15.47 -18.92
CA HIS A 320 -3.56 14.37 -19.00
C HIS A 320 -4.85 14.68 -18.23
N LEU A 321 -4.77 15.08 -16.96
CA LEU A 321 -5.96 15.10 -16.09
C LEU A 321 -7.11 15.98 -16.62
N TRP A 322 -6.80 17.10 -17.27
CA TRP A 322 -7.82 17.96 -17.88
C TRP A 322 -8.57 17.27 -19.02
N SER A 323 -7.85 16.61 -19.95
CA SER A 323 -8.49 15.89 -21.06
C SER A 323 -9.20 14.63 -20.57
N MET A 324 -8.62 13.91 -19.61
CA MET A 324 -9.28 12.80 -18.91
C MET A 324 -10.59 13.22 -18.21
N ALA A 325 -10.72 14.49 -17.80
CA ALA A 325 -11.94 15.04 -17.23
C ALA A 325 -12.96 15.51 -18.28
N GLY A 326 -12.65 15.36 -19.57
CA GLY A 326 -13.51 15.72 -20.71
C GLY A 326 -13.28 17.15 -21.21
N ALA A 327 -12.25 17.86 -20.74
CA ALA A 327 -11.89 19.12 -21.36
C ALA A 327 -11.40 18.85 -22.79
N PRO A 328 -11.92 19.53 -23.82
CA PRO A 328 -11.31 19.47 -25.14
C PRO A 328 -9.83 19.85 -25.03
N ASP A 329 -8.93 19.21 -25.79
CA ASP A 329 -7.46 19.36 -25.75
C ASP A 329 -6.91 20.75 -26.13
N PHE A 330 -7.59 21.81 -25.72
CA PHE A 330 -7.83 22.93 -26.59
C PHE A 330 -7.50 24.29 -26.00
N ALA A 331 -6.30 24.42 -25.45
CA ALA A 331 -5.68 25.72 -25.32
C ALA A 331 -5.00 26.23 -26.62
N VAL A 332 -5.04 25.56 -27.80
CA VAL A 332 -4.26 26.04 -29.00
C VAL A 332 -4.90 26.15 -30.43
N ALA A 333 -5.47 25.17 -31.14
CA ALA A 333 -6.09 25.31 -32.52
C ALA A 333 -7.65 25.07 -32.79
N VAL A 334 -8.53 26.00 -32.38
CA VAL A 334 -9.96 26.28 -32.72
C VAL A 334 -10.89 25.27 -33.49
N ALA A 335 -12.18 25.33 -33.12
CA ALA A 335 -13.42 25.04 -33.88
C ALA A 335 -13.85 23.58 -34.11
N TYR A 336 -14.89 23.14 -33.39
CA TYR A 336 -16.07 22.38 -33.89
C TYR A 336 -16.87 21.66 -32.80
N ALA A 337 -16.48 21.73 -31.52
CA ALA A 337 -17.34 21.29 -30.42
C ALA A 337 -18.25 22.44 -29.97
N PRO A 338 -19.59 22.35 -30.10
CA PRO A 338 -20.49 23.27 -29.44
C PRO A 338 -20.25 23.20 -27.93
N SER A 339 -20.03 24.33 -27.29
CA SER A 339 -19.88 24.48 -25.83
C SER A 339 -21.05 23.86 -25.03
N GLN A 340 -22.18 23.59 -25.67
CA GLN A 340 -23.31 22.84 -25.10
C GLN A 340 -23.05 21.35 -24.91
N ILE A 341 -22.15 20.71 -25.68
CA ILE A 341 -21.85 19.27 -25.55
C ILE A 341 -21.06 19.00 -24.26
N ALA A 342 -20.06 19.82 -23.94
CA ALA A 342 -19.31 19.72 -22.68
C ALA A 342 -20.21 19.98 -21.45
N GLN A 343 -21.12 20.96 -21.54
CA GLN A 343 -22.06 21.29 -20.45
C GLN A 343 -23.24 20.30 -20.33
N ALA A 344 -23.60 19.57 -21.40
CA ALA A 344 -24.64 18.55 -21.38
C ALA A 344 -24.12 17.17 -20.92
N LEU A 345 -22.84 16.88 -21.14
CA LEU A 345 -22.21 15.60 -20.78
C LEU A 345 -21.57 15.61 -19.38
N LEU A 346 -21.11 16.77 -18.90
CA LEU A 346 -20.58 16.93 -17.55
C LEU A 346 -21.64 17.59 -16.66
N PRO A 347 -22.05 16.98 -15.53
CA PRO A 347 -22.91 17.65 -14.58
C PRO A 347 -22.28 18.97 -14.14
N GLN A 348 -23.04 20.07 -14.09
CA GLN A 348 -22.56 21.36 -13.57
C GLN A 348 -21.90 21.20 -12.19
N ALA A 349 -22.37 20.25 -11.38
CA ALA A 349 -21.77 19.89 -10.09
C ALA A 349 -20.31 19.38 -10.18
N LEU A 350 -19.91 18.74 -11.28
CA LEU A 350 -18.53 18.30 -11.53
C LEU A 350 -17.64 19.47 -11.95
N ILE A 351 -18.16 20.38 -12.78
CA ILE A 351 -17.47 21.62 -13.19
C ILE A 351 -17.27 22.55 -11.98
N ASP A 352 -18.31 22.73 -11.16
CA ASP A 352 -18.24 23.54 -9.94
C ASP A 352 -17.34 22.90 -8.87
N ALA A 353 -17.31 21.57 -8.81
CA ALA A 353 -16.41 20.82 -7.95
C ALA A 353 -14.94 20.99 -8.36
N LEU A 354 -14.63 20.97 -9.66
CA LEU A 354 -13.31 21.26 -10.21
C LEU A 354 -12.91 22.75 -10.06
N GLY A 355 -13.87 23.68 -10.13
CA GLY A 355 -13.64 25.11 -9.92
C GLY A 355 -13.41 25.49 -8.44
N ALA A 356 -14.18 24.91 -7.52
CA ALA A 356 -14.02 25.11 -6.08
C ALA A 356 -12.74 24.46 -5.52
N LEU A 357 -12.25 23.40 -6.18
CA LEU A 357 -10.98 22.72 -5.92
C LEU A 357 -9.76 23.65 -6.09
N LEU A 358 -9.80 24.57 -7.05
CA LEU A 358 -8.69 25.49 -7.33
C LEU A 358 -8.66 26.71 -6.40
N GLN A 359 -9.69 26.87 -5.54
CA GLN A 359 -9.91 28.09 -4.75
C GLN A 359 -9.83 27.89 -3.24
N LYS A 360 -9.81 26.64 -2.73
CA LYS A 360 -9.74 26.36 -1.29
C LYS A 360 -8.32 25.91 -0.88
N PRO A 361 -7.72 26.51 0.16
CA PRO A 361 -6.41 26.07 0.65
C PRO A 361 -6.49 24.66 1.25
N LEU A 362 -5.47 23.85 0.99
CA LEU A 362 -5.27 22.47 1.48
C LEU A 362 -5.64 22.30 2.97
N ASP A 363 -5.22 23.27 3.79
CA ASP A 363 -5.41 23.24 5.23
C ASP A 363 -6.90 23.21 5.65
N TYR A 364 -7.77 23.88 4.90
CA TYR A 364 -9.21 23.89 5.17
C TYR A 364 -9.86 22.53 4.88
N MET A 365 -9.38 21.80 3.87
CA MET A 365 -9.89 20.48 3.51
C MET A 365 -9.46 19.42 4.51
N VAL A 366 -8.17 19.43 4.82
CA VAL A 366 -7.52 18.57 5.81
C VAL A 366 -8.18 18.72 7.18
N ARG A 367 -8.32 19.96 7.64
CA ARG A 367 -8.97 20.25 8.92
C ARG A 367 -10.45 19.88 8.95
N GLY A 368 -11.15 20.02 7.82
CA GLY A 368 -12.55 19.60 7.71
C GLY A 368 -12.74 18.08 7.77
N ALA A 369 -11.78 17.32 7.24
CA ALA A 369 -11.85 15.85 7.17
C ALA A 369 -11.34 15.17 8.45
N THR A 370 -10.25 15.68 9.02
CA THR A 370 -9.57 15.03 10.15
C THR A 370 -9.68 15.79 11.47
N GLY A 371 -10.19 17.03 11.44
CA GLY A 371 -10.20 17.93 12.60
C GLY A 371 -8.83 18.51 12.98
N LEU A 372 -7.79 18.32 12.16
CA LEU A 372 -6.42 18.84 12.35
C LEU A 372 -5.91 19.50 11.07
N THR A 373 -5.03 20.49 11.19
CA THR A 373 -4.34 21.17 10.08
C THR A 373 -3.23 20.30 9.49
N THR A 374 -2.75 20.68 8.31
CA THR A 374 -1.58 20.03 7.69
C THR A 374 -0.31 20.17 8.53
N GLU A 375 -0.18 21.29 9.24
CA GLU A 375 0.95 21.57 10.12
C GLU A 375 0.88 20.71 11.39
N GLU A 376 -0.30 20.57 11.99
CA GLU A 376 -0.52 19.69 13.16
C GLU A 376 -0.16 18.23 12.84
N TRP A 377 -0.56 17.73 11.67
CA TRP A 377 -0.19 16.38 11.24
C TRP A 377 1.30 16.21 10.98
N ARG A 378 1.93 17.18 10.31
CA ARG A 378 3.38 17.20 10.09
C ARG A 378 4.12 17.16 11.43
N ASP A 379 3.59 17.85 12.43
CA ASP A 379 4.22 17.95 13.73
C ASP A 379 4.25 16.62 14.48
N TYR A 380 3.11 15.89 14.50
CA TYR A 380 3.06 14.53 15.06
C TYR A 380 4.04 13.57 14.35
N MET A 381 4.20 13.70 13.03
CA MET A 381 5.12 12.86 12.25
C MET A 381 6.60 13.21 12.48
N ALA A 382 6.92 14.50 12.62
CA ALA A 382 8.28 14.98 12.75
C ALA A 382 8.83 14.87 14.18
N ARG A 383 7.95 14.97 15.18
CA ARG A 383 8.31 14.95 16.61
C ARG A 383 7.51 13.89 17.40
N PRO A 384 7.46 12.62 16.94
CA PRO A 384 6.62 11.60 17.57
C PRO A 384 7.01 11.31 19.02
N ASP A 385 8.30 11.40 19.35
CA ASP A 385 8.86 11.30 20.70
C ASP A 385 8.31 12.35 21.67
N HIS A 386 8.08 13.58 21.20
CA HIS A 386 7.52 14.66 22.01
C HIS A 386 6.06 14.38 22.40
N TYR A 387 5.30 13.75 21.50
CA TYR A 387 3.88 13.46 21.69
C TYR A 387 3.59 12.06 22.21
N PHE A 388 4.61 11.19 22.30
CA PHE A 388 4.40 9.76 22.52
C PHE A 388 3.62 9.49 23.82
N ASP A 389 4.09 10.00 24.95
CA ASP A 389 3.41 9.77 26.23
C ASP A 389 2.02 10.41 26.26
N GLU A 390 1.86 11.64 25.74
CA GLU A 390 0.55 12.30 25.69
C GLU A 390 -0.48 11.46 24.90
N VAL A 391 -0.06 10.93 23.75
CA VAL A 391 -0.93 10.24 22.81
C VAL A 391 -1.13 8.76 23.18
N MET A 392 -0.09 8.09 23.67
CA MET A 392 -0.06 6.63 23.88
C MET A 392 -0.35 6.22 25.33
N SER A 393 0.08 7.00 26.33
CA SER A 393 -0.11 6.67 27.76
C SER A 393 -1.47 7.13 28.29
N GLY A 394 -2.08 8.13 27.64
CA GLY A 394 -3.39 8.65 28.02
C GLY A 394 -4.50 7.64 27.80
N THR A 395 -5.40 7.49 28.79
CA THR A 395 -6.67 6.75 28.67
C THR A 395 -7.72 7.51 27.85
N SER A 396 -7.29 8.44 26.98
CA SER A 396 -8.18 9.32 26.21
C SER A 396 -8.96 8.54 25.16
N ALA A 397 -10.04 7.91 25.62
CA ALA A 397 -11.24 7.52 24.88
C ALA A 397 -11.06 6.79 23.54
N GLN A 398 -9.99 6.02 23.34
CA GLN A 398 -9.95 5.00 22.28
C GLN A 398 -10.34 3.64 22.85
N PRO A 399 -11.52 3.10 22.49
CA PRO A 399 -11.85 1.72 22.80
C PRO A 399 -10.75 0.80 22.29
N ASN A 400 -10.32 -0.17 23.11
CA ASN A 400 -9.39 -1.25 22.75
C ASN A 400 -7.90 -0.88 22.53
N GLY A 401 -7.50 0.40 22.63
CA GLY A 401 -6.09 0.78 22.56
C GLY A 401 -5.35 0.56 23.87
N HIS A 402 -4.19 -0.12 23.84
CA HIS A 402 -3.38 -0.35 25.04
C HIS A 402 -2.50 0.86 25.37
N ALA A 403 -2.48 1.26 26.63
CA ALA A 403 -1.64 2.35 27.11
C ALA A 403 -0.19 1.88 27.26
N VAL A 404 0.76 2.73 26.86
CA VAL A 404 2.19 2.47 27.02
C VAL A 404 2.94 3.80 27.14
N THR A 405 3.95 3.84 28.00
CA THR A 405 4.88 4.97 28.10
C THR A 405 6.03 4.79 27.11
N LEU A 406 6.70 5.87 26.74
CA LEU A 406 7.85 5.82 25.85
C LEU A 406 8.99 4.98 26.43
N ALA A 407 9.22 5.10 27.75
CA ALA A 407 10.17 4.27 28.48
C ALA A 407 9.84 2.78 28.34
N ASP A 408 8.61 2.39 28.70
CA ASP A 408 8.18 1.00 28.62
C ASP A 408 8.24 0.47 27.20
N PHE A 409 7.86 1.28 26.21
CA PHE A 409 7.94 0.89 24.82
C PHE A 409 9.38 0.61 24.37
N ASN A 410 10.33 1.50 24.70
CA ASN A 410 11.74 1.30 24.39
C ASN A 410 12.29 0.02 25.03
N HIS A 411 12.12 -0.14 26.33
CA HIS A 411 12.72 -1.25 27.08
C HIS A 411 12.06 -2.59 26.74
N GLN A 412 10.72 -2.63 26.69
CA GLN A 412 9.98 -3.88 26.59
C GLN A 412 9.71 -4.32 25.15
N GLN A 413 9.58 -3.37 24.21
CA GLN A 413 9.23 -3.69 22.82
C GLN A 413 10.42 -3.55 21.87
N LEU A 414 11.21 -2.48 22.02
CA LEU A 414 12.32 -2.20 21.11
C LEU A 414 13.65 -2.79 21.57
N GLY A 415 13.75 -3.20 22.84
CA GLY A 415 15.01 -3.65 23.44
C GLY A 415 16.06 -2.54 23.54
N ILE A 416 15.61 -1.28 23.63
CA ILE A 416 16.46 -0.10 23.70
C ILE A 416 16.50 0.39 25.16
N ALA A 417 17.71 0.53 25.70
CA ALA A 417 17.93 1.09 27.03
C ALA A 417 17.86 2.63 27.02
N ASP A 418 16.66 3.19 26.81
CA ASP A 418 16.38 4.64 26.83
C ASP A 418 15.03 4.91 27.50
N ASP A 419 15.04 5.68 28.59
CA ASP A 419 13.84 6.00 29.37
C ASP A 419 12.93 7.02 28.65
N ALA A 420 13.39 7.62 27.54
CA ALA A 420 12.55 8.49 26.71
C ALA A 420 13.13 8.57 25.28
N TYR A 421 13.65 9.74 24.93
CA TYR A 421 14.44 9.98 23.73
C TYR A 421 15.74 10.70 24.11
N ALA A 422 16.33 10.31 25.25
CA ALA A 422 17.53 10.94 25.80
C ALA A 422 18.79 10.56 25.04
N SER A 423 18.77 9.42 24.35
CA SER A 423 19.85 8.94 23.48
C SER A 423 19.35 8.75 22.05
N PRO A 424 19.26 9.84 21.24
CA PRO A 424 18.77 9.81 19.87
C PRO A 424 19.59 8.98 18.89
N ALA A 425 20.71 8.39 19.30
CA ALA A 425 21.53 7.49 18.48
C ALA A 425 21.14 6.01 18.65
N LEU A 426 20.42 5.65 19.72
CA LEU A 426 20.00 4.27 19.92
C LEU A 426 18.89 3.88 18.95
N ARG A 427 19.00 2.66 18.42
CA ARG A 427 18.09 2.06 17.44
C ARG A 427 17.69 0.66 17.88
N TRP A 428 16.52 0.20 17.44
CA TRP A 428 16.17 -1.20 17.58
C TRP A 428 16.95 -2.03 16.54
N THR A 429 17.08 -3.32 16.80
CA THR A 429 17.71 -4.28 15.88
C THR A 429 16.67 -5.24 15.34
N VAL A 430 16.92 -5.82 14.17
CA VAL A 430 16.02 -6.82 13.56
C VAL A 430 15.73 -7.95 14.54
N ASP A 431 16.75 -8.48 15.20
CA ASP A 431 16.61 -9.57 16.18
C ASP A 431 15.92 -9.11 17.47
N GLY A 432 16.11 -7.85 17.87
CA GLY A 432 15.54 -7.27 19.08
C GLY A 432 14.04 -6.98 18.97
N PHE A 433 13.54 -6.68 17.77
CA PHE A 433 12.16 -6.26 17.55
C PHE A 433 11.35 -7.31 16.77
N ALA A 434 10.33 -7.91 17.42
CA ALA A 434 9.63 -9.07 16.89
C ALA A 434 8.97 -8.87 15.50
N PRO A 435 8.29 -7.74 15.20
CA PRO A 435 7.81 -7.46 13.85
C PRO A 435 8.91 -7.43 12.81
N ALA A 436 10.05 -6.79 13.09
CA ALA A 436 11.16 -6.73 12.15
C ALA A 436 11.74 -8.13 11.85
N PHE A 437 12.00 -8.92 12.90
CA PHE A 437 12.46 -10.30 12.76
C PHE A 437 11.48 -11.15 11.94
N ASN A 438 10.19 -11.08 12.27
CA ASN A 438 9.16 -11.90 11.64
C ASN A 438 8.98 -11.54 10.16
N THR A 439 9.06 -10.26 9.81
CA THR A 439 9.02 -9.78 8.42
C THR A 439 10.18 -10.36 7.61
N VAL A 440 11.41 -10.30 8.14
CA VAL A 440 12.58 -10.89 7.46
C VAL A 440 12.40 -12.40 7.28
N GLN A 441 11.97 -13.12 8.32
CA GLN A 441 11.72 -14.56 8.26
C GLN A 441 10.66 -14.92 7.22
N LEU A 442 9.50 -14.24 7.20
CA LEU A 442 8.43 -14.52 6.24
C LEU A 442 8.85 -14.17 4.80
N THR A 443 9.60 -13.09 4.63
CA THR A 443 10.18 -12.72 3.33
C THR A 443 11.07 -13.83 2.79
N LYS A 444 12.01 -14.33 3.62
CA LYS A 444 12.88 -15.45 3.26
C LYS A 444 12.10 -16.72 2.94
N LEU A 445 11.08 -17.05 3.74
CA LEU A 445 10.19 -18.19 3.44
C LEU A 445 9.44 -18.00 2.12
N GLY A 446 9.05 -16.77 1.78
CA GLY A 446 8.44 -16.44 0.49
C GLY A 446 9.37 -16.52 -0.72
N PHE A 447 10.69 -16.61 -0.50
CA PHE A 447 11.67 -16.89 -1.55
C PHE A 447 11.83 -18.39 -1.85
N LEU A 448 11.27 -19.25 -1.02
CA LEU A 448 11.33 -20.70 -1.21
C LEU A 448 10.23 -21.17 -2.17
N ASP A 449 10.51 -22.21 -2.94
CA ASP A 449 9.49 -22.97 -3.66
C ASP A 449 8.85 -24.03 -2.73
N ALA A 450 7.97 -24.86 -3.29
CA ALA A 450 7.30 -25.91 -2.54
C ALA A 450 8.27 -26.92 -1.90
N ASP A 451 9.37 -27.25 -2.58
CA ASP A 451 10.37 -28.20 -2.08
C ASP A 451 11.20 -27.57 -0.94
N GLY A 452 11.55 -26.28 -1.07
CA GLY A 452 12.21 -25.51 -0.02
C GLY A 452 11.35 -25.40 1.24
N LEU A 453 10.05 -25.09 1.10
CA LEU A 453 9.11 -25.06 2.23
C LEU A 453 8.95 -26.44 2.88
N GLU A 454 8.88 -27.52 2.09
CA GLU A 454 8.86 -28.89 2.63
C GLU A 454 10.14 -29.20 3.42
N ALA A 455 11.30 -28.74 2.95
CA ALA A 455 12.56 -28.93 3.66
C ALA A 455 12.59 -28.18 5.00
N VAL A 456 12.04 -26.96 5.07
CA VAL A 456 11.90 -26.20 6.33
C VAL A 456 11.05 -26.97 7.33
N GLU A 457 9.89 -27.47 6.91
CA GLU A 457 9.03 -28.26 7.79
C GLU A 457 9.69 -29.53 8.31
N ARG A 458 10.42 -30.24 7.43
CA ARG A 458 11.16 -31.44 7.80
C ARG A 458 12.24 -31.12 8.82
N ALA A 459 12.95 -29.99 8.67
CA ALA A 459 13.95 -29.53 9.63
C ALA A 459 13.36 -29.21 11.01
N LEU A 460 12.08 -28.80 11.05
CA LEU A 460 11.33 -28.57 12.28
C LEU A 460 10.69 -29.83 12.88
N GLY A 461 10.88 -31.00 12.24
CA GLY A 461 10.28 -32.27 12.66
C GLY A 461 8.80 -32.41 12.32
N GLY A 462 8.26 -31.55 11.44
CA GLY A 462 6.89 -31.62 10.95
C GLY A 462 6.66 -32.72 9.90
N PRO A 463 5.41 -33.18 9.72
CA PRO A 463 5.05 -34.03 8.59
C PRO A 463 5.12 -33.25 7.26
N ARG A 464 5.05 -33.95 6.13
CA ARG A 464 5.13 -33.33 4.79
C ARG A 464 3.99 -32.33 4.54
N SER A 465 4.31 -31.08 4.22
CA SER A 465 3.35 -30.03 3.81
C SER A 465 2.52 -30.42 2.59
N ARG A 466 1.29 -29.90 2.55
CA ARG A 466 0.53 -29.74 1.32
C ARG A 466 1.08 -28.49 0.62
N GLY A 467 1.99 -28.70 -0.34
CA GLY A 467 2.59 -27.63 -1.12
C GLY A 467 1.58 -26.60 -1.64
N GLY A 468 2.04 -25.36 -1.77
CA GLY A 468 1.31 -24.23 -2.32
C GLY A 468 2.25 -23.33 -3.12
N ALA A 469 1.69 -22.39 -3.89
CA ALA A 469 2.48 -21.57 -4.82
C ALA A 469 3.48 -20.63 -4.12
N ASN A 470 3.05 -19.98 -3.04
CA ASN A 470 3.88 -19.14 -2.16
C ASN A 470 3.28 -19.12 -0.74
N VAL A 471 4.12 -19.06 0.29
CA VAL A 471 3.70 -19.11 1.71
C VAL A 471 2.85 -17.90 2.14
N MET A 472 3.02 -16.75 1.47
CA MET A 472 2.31 -15.50 1.82
C MET A 472 0.88 -15.42 1.25
N LEU A 473 0.46 -16.42 0.46
CA LEU A 473 -0.84 -16.40 -0.20
C LEU A 473 -1.88 -17.24 0.55
N GLY A 474 -3.14 -16.84 0.46
CA GLY A 474 -4.34 -17.54 0.91
C GLY A 474 -4.85 -17.17 2.30
N TRP A 475 -4.28 -16.15 2.96
CA TRP A 475 -4.60 -15.85 4.37
C TRP A 475 -4.53 -14.37 4.79
N LEU A 476 -4.00 -13.47 3.95
CA LEU A 476 -3.88 -12.04 4.24
C LEU A 476 -5.13 -11.30 3.78
N HIS A 477 -6.18 -11.27 4.59
CA HIS A 477 -7.46 -10.66 4.22
C HIS A 477 -7.44 -9.12 4.22
N SER A 478 -6.55 -8.51 5.00
CA SER A 478 -6.32 -7.07 5.03
C SER A 478 -4.82 -6.83 5.22
N LEU A 479 -4.26 -5.71 4.80
CA LEU A 479 -2.92 -5.31 5.24
C LEU A 479 -2.98 -4.53 6.55
N ASP A 480 -4.13 -3.94 6.88
CA ASP A 480 -4.31 -3.13 8.09
C ASP A 480 -4.71 -3.94 9.34
N ASP A 481 -5.07 -5.22 9.19
CA ASP A 481 -5.64 -6.03 10.28
C ASP A 481 -4.60 -6.81 11.09
N SER A 482 -4.94 -7.15 12.34
CA SER A 482 -4.02 -7.75 13.30
C SER A 482 -4.00 -9.28 13.27
N SER A 483 -2.86 -9.87 13.63
CA SER A 483 -2.71 -11.30 13.93
C SER A 483 -3.07 -12.26 12.80
N GLN A 484 -3.19 -11.78 11.55
CA GLN A 484 -3.55 -12.60 10.39
C GLN A 484 -2.52 -13.68 10.07
N TRP A 485 -1.25 -13.45 10.46
CA TRP A 485 -0.18 -14.44 10.37
C TRP A 485 -0.52 -15.78 11.06
N ARG A 486 -1.50 -15.80 11.98
CA ARG A 486 -2.03 -17.04 12.56
C ARG A 486 -2.85 -17.86 11.58
N SER A 487 -3.65 -17.23 10.73
CA SER A 487 -4.38 -17.92 9.67
C SER A 487 -3.39 -18.56 8.67
N GLY A 488 -2.23 -17.93 8.48
CA GLY A 488 -1.10 -18.50 7.75
C GLY A 488 -0.54 -19.81 8.34
N GLN A 489 -0.78 -20.10 9.63
CA GLN A 489 -0.41 -21.39 10.24
C GLN A 489 -1.03 -22.58 9.52
N ALA A 490 -2.20 -22.40 8.90
CA ALA A 490 -2.88 -23.45 8.15
C ALA A 490 -2.14 -23.87 6.87
N ARG A 491 -1.16 -23.09 6.41
CA ARG A 491 -0.24 -23.47 5.32
C ARG A 491 0.85 -24.43 5.76
N PHE A 492 1.13 -24.47 7.07
CA PHE A 492 2.07 -25.39 7.65
C PHE A 492 1.33 -26.61 8.20
N SER A 493 1.96 -27.78 8.07
CA SER A 493 1.34 -29.04 8.44
C SER A 493 1.04 -29.16 9.95
N HIS A 494 1.62 -28.29 10.79
CA HIS A 494 1.36 -28.24 12.22
C HIS A 494 1.55 -26.83 12.82
N PRO A 495 0.59 -26.27 13.59
CA PRO A 495 0.72 -24.94 14.23
C PRO A 495 1.95 -24.81 15.15
N ALA A 496 2.32 -25.90 15.84
CA ALA A 496 3.52 -25.92 16.70
C ALA A 496 4.86 -25.81 15.93
N VAL A 497 4.86 -26.11 14.62
CA VAL A 497 6.02 -25.94 13.73
C VAL A 497 6.15 -24.47 13.34
N PHE A 498 5.04 -23.84 12.97
CA PHE A 498 4.98 -22.41 12.63
C PHE A 498 5.46 -21.51 13.79
N ASN A 499 5.06 -21.81 15.03
CA ASN A 499 5.44 -21.00 16.19
C ASN A 499 6.96 -21.01 16.49
N GLN A 500 7.72 -21.93 15.90
CA GLN A 500 9.18 -21.99 16.03
C GLN A 500 9.93 -21.15 14.99
N LEU A 501 9.21 -20.53 14.05
CA LEU A 501 9.78 -19.68 12.99
C LEU A 501 9.66 -18.19 13.28
N PHE A 502 8.70 -17.81 14.12
CA PHE A 502 8.34 -16.41 14.36
C PHE A 502 8.35 -16.09 15.85
N ARG A 503 8.93 -14.95 16.21
CA ARG A 503 8.88 -14.42 17.57
C ARG A 503 7.42 -14.13 17.95
N PRO A 504 7.00 -14.44 19.19
CA PRO A 504 5.65 -14.12 19.67
C PRO A 504 5.34 -12.63 19.53
N GLN A 505 4.09 -12.33 19.20
CA GLN A 505 3.54 -10.98 19.16
C GLN A 505 2.22 -10.93 19.93
N PHE A 506 1.63 -9.75 20.07
CA PHE A 506 0.37 -9.58 20.79
C PHE A 506 -0.72 -10.55 20.30
N GLY A 507 -1.37 -11.14 21.30
CA GLY A 507 -2.39 -12.17 21.15
C GLY A 507 -1.86 -13.57 20.79
N ALA A 508 -0.56 -13.79 20.57
CA ALA A 508 -0.01 -15.14 20.46
C ALA A 508 -0.39 -15.98 21.71
N PRO A 509 -0.67 -17.29 21.56
CA PRO A 509 -1.11 -18.14 22.67
C PRO A 509 -0.06 -18.30 23.78
#